data_AF-A0A2K3UUY0-F1
#
_entry.id   AF-A0A2K3UUY0-F1
#
_cell.length_a   1.000
_cell.length_b   1.000
_cell.length_c   1.000
_cell.angle_alpha   90.00
_cell.angle_beta   90.00
_cell.angle_gamma   90.00
#
_symmetry.space_group_name_H-M   'P 1'
#
loop_
_entity.id
_entity.type
_entity.pdbx_description
1 polymer ?
#
loop_
_entity_poly.entity_id
_entity_poly.type
_entity_poly.pdbx_seq_one_letter_code
_entity_poly.pdbx_strand_id
1 'polypeptide(L)'
;MSRSLAYFTDLALRRHEGSVITREGDLTVIRSPQNQGFWWGNFLLMPAAPQAGDLARWDALFARHHPGAKHRVFGVDTSGGEASDPAEFLAAGYQVLRDSVLTSERTWPPRRLSRDATFRPLASDADWAAALTLREAVNAADPGGHEPEGYRTFSLLKLASYRRAQEAGHGAMLGAFDATGAMLSGLGIFDAGEGVARYQSVETHPEARSRGLAGTLVHTAGDWAREHLGTRTLVIVADPEYHAQRLYESVGFAKTETQVGFQKRPAAD
;
A
#
# COMPACT_ATOMS: atom_id res chain seq x y z
N MET A 1 -17.44 11.06 -1.08
CA MET A 1 -16.00 10.75 -1.17
C MET A 1 -15.51 10.35 0.22
N SER A 2 -14.40 9.60 0.29
CA SER A 2 -13.79 9.19 1.57
C SER A 2 -13.35 10.42 2.36
N ARG A 3 -13.51 10.42 3.69
CA ARG A 3 -13.02 11.48 4.58
C ARG A 3 -11.53 11.35 4.90
N SER A 4 -11.01 10.12 4.89
CA SER A 4 -9.58 9.83 5.01
C SER A 4 -8.89 9.95 3.64
N LEU A 5 -7.79 10.72 3.56
CA LEU A 5 -6.96 10.77 2.36
C LEU A 5 -6.32 9.40 2.06
N ALA A 6 -5.99 8.64 3.10
CA ALA A 6 -5.46 7.30 2.94
C ALA A 6 -6.47 6.34 2.32
N TYR A 7 -7.74 6.34 2.73
CA TYR A 7 -8.75 5.50 2.09
C TYR A 7 -9.22 6.06 0.75
N PHE A 8 -9.27 7.38 0.57
CA PHE A 8 -9.52 8.00 -0.74
C PHE A 8 -8.55 7.44 -1.79
N THR A 9 -7.25 7.52 -1.50
CA THR A 9 -6.21 7.06 -2.41
C THR A 9 -6.14 5.54 -2.50
N ASP A 10 -6.36 4.79 -1.41
CA ASP A 10 -6.40 3.32 -1.47
C ASP A 10 -7.53 2.81 -2.37
N LEU A 11 -8.75 3.37 -2.23
CA LEU A 11 -9.89 2.99 -3.06
C LEU A 11 -9.65 3.30 -4.54
N ALA A 12 -9.01 4.43 -4.87
CA ALA A 12 -8.66 4.74 -6.25
C ALA A 12 -7.72 3.69 -6.86
N LEU A 13 -6.68 3.30 -6.11
CA LEU A 13 -5.76 2.25 -6.55
C LEU A 13 -6.44 0.89 -6.67
N ARG A 14 -7.32 0.52 -5.74
CA ARG A 14 -8.13 -0.71 -5.84
C ARG A 14 -8.94 -0.74 -7.14
N ARG A 15 -9.53 0.39 -7.57
CA ARG A 15 -10.24 0.47 -8.87
C ARG A 15 -9.29 0.20 -10.03
N HIS A 16 -8.10 0.82 -10.04
CA HIS A 16 -7.09 0.59 -11.08
C HIS A 16 -6.61 -0.87 -11.14
N GLU A 17 -6.60 -1.55 -10.00
CA GLU A 17 -6.24 -2.97 -9.90
C GLU A 17 -7.37 -3.93 -10.37
N GLY A 18 -8.58 -3.41 -10.58
CA GLY A 18 -9.77 -4.15 -11.02
C GLY A 18 -10.74 -4.54 -9.91
N SER A 19 -10.62 -3.96 -8.71
CA SER A 19 -11.54 -4.21 -7.61
C SER A 19 -12.93 -3.61 -7.87
N VAL A 20 -13.95 -4.29 -7.35
CA VAL A 20 -15.33 -3.80 -7.28
C VAL A 20 -15.53 -3.07 -5.97
N ILE A 21 -15.97 -1.80 -6.04
CA ILE A 21 -16.20 -0.94 -4.87
C ILE A 21 -17.66 -0.53 -4.86
N THR A 22 -18.41 -0.99 -3.86
CA THR A 22 -19.86 -0.75 -3.76
C THR A 22 -20.17 -0.02 -2.46
N ARG A 23 -21.01 1.02 -2.50
CA ARG A 23 -21.51 1.68 -1.30
C ARG A 23 -22.82 1.04 -0.86
N GLU A 24 -22.92 0.66 0.40
CA GLU A 24 -24.11 0.06 1.00
C GLU A 24 -24.47 0.80 2.29
N GLY A 25 -25.50 1.66 2.20
CA GLY A 25 -25.78 2.62 3.28
C GLY A 25 -24.57 3.50 3.54
N ASP A 26 -24.05 3.46 4.76
CA ASP A 26 -22.91 4.28 5.18
C ASP A 26 -21.54 3.61 5.01
N LEU A 27 -21.49 2.29 4.82
CA LEU A 27 -20.24 1.56 4.61
C LEU A 27 -19.92 1.40 3.12
N THR A 28 -18.65 1.12 2.83
CA THR A 28 -18.19 0.75 1.48
C THR A 28 -17.61 -0.65 1.51
N VAL A 29 -18.01 -1.48 0.55
CA VAL A 29 -17.54 -2.86 0.36
C VAL A 29 -16.52 -2.87 -0.77
N ILE A 30 -15.32 -3.40 -0.51
CA ILE A 30 -14.22 -3.50 -1.48
C ILE A 30 -13.95 -4.96 -1.72
N ARG A 31 -14.04 -5.42 -2.98
CA ARG A 31 -13.76 -6.81 -3.37
C ARG A 31 -12.78 -6.85 -4.53
N SER A 32 -11.81 -7.74 -4.47
CA SER A 32 -10.85 -7.99 -5.56
C SER A 32 -11.04 -9.41 -6.09
N PRO A 33 -11.96 -9.64 -7.06
CA PRO A 33 -12.28 -10.98 -7.55
C PRO A 33 -11.06 -11.74 -8.09
N GLN A 34 -10.10 -11.03 -8.68
CA GLN A 34 -8.89 -11.59 -9.27
C GLN A 34 -7.79 -11.89 -8.24
N ASN A 35 -7.97 -11.51 -6.97
CA ASN A 35 -7.01 -11.78 -5.89
C ASN A 35 -7.75 -11.89 -4.54
N GLN A 36 -8.44 -13.00 -4.33
CA GLN A 36 -9.25 -13.23 -3.12
C GLN A 36 -8.40 -13.37 -1.84
N GLY A 37 -7.13 -13.78 -1.98
CA GLY A 37 -6.17 -13.86 -0.87
C GLY A 37 -5.63 -12.50 -0.41
N PHE A 38 -5.87 -11.43 -1.16
CA PHE A 38 -5.42 -10.08 -0.78
C PHE A 38 -6.37 -9.49 0.28
N TRP A 39 -5.95 -9.52 1.56
CA TRP A 39 -6.81 -9.11 2.67
C TRP A 39 -7.25 -7.65 2.58
N TRP A 40 -6.31 -6.71 2.41
CA TRP A 40 -6.59 -5.29 2.20
C TRP A 40 -7.09 -4.95 0.78
N GLY A 41 -7.32 -5.96 -0.07
CA GLY A 41 -8.11 -5.85 -1.30
C GLY A 41 -9.55 -6.36 -1.15
N ASN A 42 -9.89 -6.91 0.02
CA ASN A 42 -11.17 -7.53 0.33
C ASN A 42 -11.58 -7.13 1.75
N PHE A 43 -12.03 -5.88 1.89
CA PHE A 43 -12.31 -5.26 3.18
C PHE A 43 -13.60 -4.45 3.20
N LEU A 44 -14.09 -4.15 4.40
CA LEU A 44 -15.16 -3.19 4.63
C LEU A 44 -14.58 -1.86 5.11
N LEU A 45 -14.94 -0.76 4.46
CA LEU A 45 -14.63 0.58 4.93
C LEU A 45 -15.82 1.12 5.73
N MET A 46 -15.61 1.27 7.03
CA MET A 46 -16.60 1.71 7.99
C MET A 46 -16.61 3.24 8.10
N PRO A 47 -17.79 3.88 8.25
CA PRO A 47 -17.90 5.34 8.25
C PRO A 47 -17.35 6.01 9.53
N ALA A 48 -17.16 5.23 10.59
CA ALA A 48 -16.71 5.69 11.90
C ALA A 48 -16.03 4.53 12.66
N ALA A 49 -15.29 4.88 13.70
CA ALA A 49 -14.64 3.92 14.59
C ALA A 49 -15.68 3.06 15.36
N PRO A 50 -15.36 1.80 15.74
CA PRO A 50 -16.32 0.88 16.35
C PRO A 50 -16.76 1.30 17.74
N GLN A 51 -18.06 1.31 18.04
CA GLN A 51 -18.55 1.57 19.39
C GLN A 51 -18.55 0.30 20.26
N ALA A 52 -18.70 0.43 21.58
CA ALA A 52 -18.90 -0.73 22.45
C ALA A 52 -20.11 -1.56 21.98
N GLY A 53 -19.94 -2.87 21.87
CA GLY A 53 -20.94 -3.81 21.33
C GLY A 53 -20.94 -3.98 19.80
N ASP A 54 -20.10 -3.25 19.04
CA ASP A 54 -20.11 -3.32 17.58
C ASP A 54 -19.46 -4.57 16.99
N LEU A 55 -18.64 -5.29 17.76
CA LEU A 55 -17.85 -6.42 17.26
C LEU A 55 -18.70 -7.45 16.51
N ALA A 56 -19.79 -7.92 17.14
CA ALA A 56 -20.66 -8.94 16.55
C ALA A 56 -21.33 -8.44 15.25
N ARG A 57 -21.70 -7.15 15.20
CA ARG A 57 -22.30 -6.53 14.02
C ARG A 57 -21.29 -6.42 12.88
N TRP A 58 -20.06 -5.99 13.16
CA TRP A 58 -19.00 -5.87 12.17
C TRP A 58 -18.61 -7.24 11.60
N ASP A 59 -18.46 -8.26 12.45
CA ASP A 59 -18.18 -9.63 12.03
C ASP A 59 -19.29 -10.19 11.12
N ALA A 60 -20.55 -9.99 11.49
CA ALA A 60 -21.69 -10.43 10.68
C ALA A 60 -21.75 -9.73 9.32
N LEU A 61 -21.50 -8.41 9.29
CA LEU A 61 -21.40 -7.64 8.04
C LEU A 61 -20.26 -8.17 7.16
N PHE A 62 -19.08 -8.40 7.72
CA PHE A 62 -17.96 -8.91 6.95
C PHE A 62 -18.24 -10.30 6.38
N ALA A 63 -18.76 -11.22 7.19
CA ALA A 63 -19.12 -12.57 6.72
C ALA A 63 -20.18 -12.54 5.61
N ARG A 64 -21.14 -11.62 5.67
CA ARG A 64 -22.12 -11.40 4.60
C ARG A 64 -21.47 -10.97 3.30
N HIS A 65 -20.49 -10.06 3.36
CA HIS A 65 -19.88 -9.48 2.15
C HIS A 65 -18.70 -10.27 1.60
N HIS A 66 -18.04 -11.07 2.44
CA HIS A 66 -16.86 -11.88 2.13
C HIS A 66 -17.00 -13.32 2.70
N PRO A 67 -18.01 -14.10 2.27
CA PRO A 67 -18.32 -15.39 2.89
C PRO A 67 -17.19 -16.44 2.77
N GLY A 68 -16.31 -16.32 1.76
CA GLY A 68 -15.15 -17.19 1.59
C GLY A 68 -13.85 -16.71 2.27
N ALA A 69 -13.86 -15.52 2.88
CA ALA A 69 -12.65 -14.96 3.48
C ALA A 69 -12.40 -15.54 4.87
N LYS A 70 -11.19 -16.08 5.07
CA LYS A 70 -10.70 -16.54 6.38
C LYS A 70 -10.16 -15.40 7.25
N HIS A 71 -9.80 -14.26 6.65
CA HIS A 71 -9.38 -13.04 7.35
C HIS A 71 -10.59 -12.17 7.72
N ARG A 72 -10.36 -11.17 8.58
CA ARG A 72 -11.27 -10.04 8.78
C ARG A 72 -10.49 -8.75 8.65
N VAL A 73 -10.98 -7.82 7.83
CA VAL A 73 -10.32 -6.52 7.64
C VAL A 73 -11.36 -5.42 7.55
N PHE A 74 -11.17 -4.39 8.38
CA PHE A 74 -11.99 -3.19 8.40
C PHE A 74 -11.10 -1.96 8.31
N GLY A 75 -11.44 -1.04 7.42
CA GLY A 75 -10.91 0.31 7.45
C GLY A 75 -11.87 1.26 8.15
N VAL A 76 -11.35 2.36 8.72
CA VAL A 76 -12.17 3.42 9.31
C VAL A 76 -11.98 4.71 8.53
N ASP A 77 -13.06 5.22 7.92
CA ASP A 77 -13.03 6.42 7.07
C ASP A 77 -13.04 7.72 7.89
N THR A 78 -12.00 7.92 8.69
CA THR A 78 -11.75 9.15 9.46
C THR A 78 -10.34 9.67 9.19
N SER A 79 -10.16 10.99 9.26
CA SER A 79 -8.86 11.65 9.07
C SER A 79 -8.07 11.78 10.38
N GLY A 80 -8.77 11.92 11.51
CA GLY A 80 -8.19 11.88 12.85
C GLY A 80 -8.23 10.47 13.40
N GLY A 81 -7.09 9.94 13.85
CA GLY A 81 -6.92 8.61 14.46
C GLY A 81 -7.64 8.42 15.81
N GLU A 82 -8.76 9.11 16.00
CA GLU A 82 -9.72 9.01 17.10
C GLU A 82 -10.26 7.57 17.12
N ALA A 83 -9.57 6.73 17.87
CA ALA A 83 -10.05 5.41 18.19
C ALA A 83 -11.14 5.54 19.26
N SER A 84 -12.34 5.12 18.92
CA SER A 84 -13.22 4.53 19.91
C SER A 84 -12.51 3.33 20.56
N ASP A 85 -12.80 3.06 21.83
CA ASP A 85 -12.15 2.02 22.63
C ASP A 85 -12.16 0.65 21.90
N PRO A 86 -11.01 0.16 21.39
CA PRO A 86 -10.96 -1.06 20.60
C PRO A 86 -10.87 -2.31 21.48
N ALA A 87 -11.10 -2.22 22.80
CA ALA A 87 -10.91 -3.31 23.75
C ALA A 87 -11.60 -4.61 23.32
N GLU A 88 -12.85 -4.55 22.84
CA GLU A 88 -13.58 -5.73 22.36
C GLU A 88 -12.89 -6.39 21.16
N PHE A 89 -12.41 -5.59 20.20
CA PHE A 89 -11.72 -6.09 19.01
C PHE A 89 -10.36 -6.71 19.40
N LEU A 90 -9.60 -6.04 20.26
CA LEU A 90 -8.33 -6.56 20.78
C LEU A 90 -8.53 -7.90 21.52
N ALA A 91 -9.52 -7.97 22.41
CA ALA A 91 -9.87 -9.20 23.14
C ALA A 91 -10.31 -10.34 22.19
N ALA A 92 -10.91 -10.00 21.05
CA ALA A 92 -11.27 -10.95 20.00
C ALA A 92 -10.11 -11.31 19.06
N GLY A 93 -8.90 -10.84 19.29
CA GLY A 93 -7.69 -11.16 18.51
C GLY A 93 -7.50 -10.31 17.25
N TYR A 94 -8.17 -9.17 17.14
CA TYR A 94 -7.85 -8.19 16.11
C TYR A 94 -6.57 -7.42 16.47
N GLN A 95 -5.76 -7.16 15.45
CA GLN A 95 -4.72 -6.14 15.48
C GLN A 95 -5.31 -4.81 15.00
N VAL A 96 -5.03 -3.73 15.73
CA VAL A 96 -5.32 -2.37 15.30
C VAL A 96 -4.10 -1.80 14.61
N LEU A 97 -4.22 -1.47 13.33
CA LEU A 97 -3.20 -0.79 12.54
C LEU A 97 -3.39 0.72 12.64
N ARG A 98 -2.30 1.45 12.77
CA ARG A 98 -2.26 2.91 12.79
C ARG A 98 -1.13 3.41 11.90
N ASP A 99 -1.41 3.56 10.62
CA ASP A 99 -0.40 3.98 9.66
C ASP A 99 -0.33 5.50 9.58
N SER A 100 0.89 6.02 9.46
CA SER A 100 1.14 7.44 9.20
C SER A 100 0.80 7.75 7.74
N VAL A 101 -0.07 8.73 7.53
CA VAL A 101 -0.32 9.30 6.21
C VAL A 101 0.59 10.50 6.06
N LEU A 102 1.49 10.41 5.09
CA LEU A 102 2.54 11.37 4.80
C LEU A 102 2.24 12.03 3.45
N THR A 103 2.21 13.35 3.41
CA THR A 103 1.94 14.10 2.18
C THR A 103 3.06 15.05 1.81
N SER A 104 3.19 15.33 0.52
CA SER A 104 4.08 16.36 0.01
C SER A 104 3.54 16.96 -1.29
N GLU A 105 3.81 18.24 -1.56
CA GLU A 105 3.55 18.85 -2.87
C GLU A 105 4.69 18.58 -3.87
N ARG A 106 5.91 18.41 -3.35
CA ARG A 106 7.12 18.12 -4.14
C ARG A 106 8.16 17.45 -3.27
N THR A 107 8.94 16.56 -3.87
CA THR A 107 10.06 15.93 -3.17
C THR A 107 11.36 16.70 -3.35
N TRP A 108 12.32 16.42 -2.48
CA TRP A 108 13.69 16.94 -2.56
C TRP A 108 14.68 15.80 -2.77
N PRO A 109 15.81 16.05 -3.48
CA PRO A 109 16.87 15.06 -3.57
C PRO A 109 17.30 14.57 -2.17
N PRO A 110 17.43 13.25 -1.96
CA PRO A 110 17.86 12.74 -0.66
C PRO A 110 19.31 13.14 -0.36
N ARG A 111 19.66 13.22 0.93
CA ARG A 111 21.03 13.54 1.38
C ARG A 111 22.09 12.64 0.75
N ARG A 112 21.78 11.35 0.57
CA ARG A 112 22.63 10.38 -0.12
C ARG A 112 21.95 9.96 -1.42
N LEU A 113 22.13 10.76 -2.46
CA LEU A 113 21.70 10.44 -3.81
C LEU A 113 22.52 9.26 -4.35
N SER A 114 21.83 8.20 -4.77
CA SER A 114 22.48 7.04 -5.38
C SER A 114 22.77 7.31 -6.86
N ARG A 115 24.01 7.01 -7.28
CA ARG A 115 24.47 7.16 -8.68
C ARG A 115 24.86 5.82 -9.32
N ASP A 116 24.80 4.74 -8.54
CA ASP A 116 25.29 3.42 -8.92
C ASP A 116 24.18 2.53 -9.51
N ALA A 117 23.01 3.10 -9.78
CA ALA A 117 21.84 2.40 -10.30
C ALA A 117 21.12 3.26 -11.34
N THR A 118 20.42 2.59 -12.26
CA THR A 118 19.54 3.23 -13.24
C THR A 118 18.12 3.26 -12.68
N PHE A 119 17.53 4.45 -12.61
CA PHE A 119 16.17 4.67 -12.07
C PHE A 119 15.20 4.90 -13.22
N ARG A 120 14.21 4.02 -13.40
CA ARG A 120 13.25 4.11 -14.51
C ARG A 120 11.96 3.33 -14.26
N PRO A 121 10.87 3.62 -14.99
CA PRO A 121 9.72 2.74 -15.07
C PRO A 121 10.08 1.32 -15.55
N LEU A 122 9.32 0.34 -15.09
CA LEU A 122 9.36 -1.03 -15.61
C LEU A 122 8.78 -1.04 -17.03
N ALA A 123 9.46 -1.66 -17.99
CA ALA A 123 9.08 -1.60 -19.40
C ALA A 123 9.07 -2.96 -20.11
N SER A 124 9.73 -3.98 -19.52
CA SER A 124 9.88 -5.30 -20.13
C SER A 124 9.45 -6.42 -19.19
N ASP A 125 9.18 -7.60 -19.76
CA ASP A 125 8.91 -8.81 -18.97
C ASP A 125 10.05 -9.13 -18.00
N ALA A 126 11.30 -8.85 -18.39
CA ALA A 126 12.47 -8.99 -17.53
C ALA A 126 12.41 -8.06 -16.31
N ASP A 127 11.94 -6.82 -16.49
CA ASP A 127 11.78 -5.89 -15.36
C ASP A 127 10.69 -6.35 -14.38
N TRP A 128 9.58 -6.85 -14.90
CA TRP A 128 8.49 -7.40 -14.07
C TRP A 128 8.92 -8.68 -13.34
N ALA A 129 9.73 -9.53 -13.97
CA ALA A 129 10.34 -10.68 -13.32
C ALA A 129 11.32 -10.23 -12.21
N ALA A 130 12.15 -9.22 -12.46
CA ALA A 130 13.06 -8.66 -11.47
C ALA A 130 12.32 -8.06 -10.26
N ALA A 131 11.15 -7.44 -10.48
CA ALA A 131 10.29 -6.96 -9.40
C ALA A 131 9.73 -8.09 -8.52
N LEU A 132 9.40 -9.24 -9.12
CA LEU A 132 9.02 -10.43 -8.35
C LEU A 132 10.19 -10.95 -7.51
N THR A 133 11.38 -11.07 -8.10
CA THR A 133 12.59 -11.49 -7.38
C THR A 133 12.90 -10.57 -6.21
N LEU A 134 12.79 -9.24 -6.40
CA LEU A 134 12.97 -8.26 -5.32
C LEU A 134 11.97 -8.51 -4.17
N ARG A 135 10.68 -8.68 -4.49
CA ARG A 135 9.63 -8.95 -3.50
C ARG A 135 9.90 -10.22 -2.70
N GLU A 136 10.28 -11.29 -3.38
CA GLU A 136 10.59 -12.58 -2.75
C GLU A 136 11.80 -12.46 -1.81
N ALA A 137 12.85 -11.75 -2.22
CA ALA A 137 14.00 -11.49 -1.38
C ALA A 137 13.66 -10.64 -0.14
N VAL A 138 12.79 -9.64 -0.30
CA VAL A 138 12.32 -8.81 0.83
C VAL A 138 11.49 -9.64 1.81
N ASN A 139 10.58 -10.48 1.32
CA ASN A 139 9.76 -11.36 2.16
C ASN A 139 10.61 -12.41 2.90
N ALA A 140 11.58 -13.03 2.22
CA ALA A 140 12.45 -14.04 2.82
C ALA A 140 13.34 -13.47 3.94
N ALA A 141 13.67 -12.19 3.89
CA ALA A 141 14.48 -11.51 4.90
C ALA A 141 13.65 -10.88 6.04
N ASP A 142 12.33 -10.91 5.97
CA ASP A 142 11.43 -10.42 7.01
C ASP A 142 11.19 -11.53 8.05
N PRO A 143 11.52 -11.33 9.34
CA PRO A 143 11.19 -12.29 10.39
C PRO A 143 9.69 -12.61 10.49
N GLY A 144 8.82 -11.69 10.04
CA GLY A 144 7.38 -11.86 9.94
C GLY A 144 6.89 -12.21 8.53
N GLY A 145 7.79 -12.60 7.64
CA GLY A 145 7.52 -12.92 6.25
C GLY A 145 6.45 -14.00 6.07
N HIS A 146 5.80 -13.96 4.92
CA HIS A 146 4.76 -14.92 4.56
C HIS A 146 5.36 -16.21 4.00
N GLU A 147 4.59 -17.29 4.09
CA GLU A 147 4.95 -18.57 3.46
C GLU A 147 5.22 -18.37 1.96
N PRO A 148 6.31 -18.93 1.40
CA PRO A 148 6.84 -18.50 0.10
C PRO A 148 5.89 -18.72 -1.08
N GLU A 149 5.22 -19.86 -1.16
CA GLU A 149 4.37 -20.24 -2.28
C GLU A 149 3.09 -19.38 -2.34
N GLY A 150 2.45 -19.18 -1.19
CA GLY A 150 1.33 -18.27 -1.03
C GLY A 150 1.71 -16.83 -1.33
N TYR A 151 2.87 -16.39 -0.82
CA TYR A 151 3.39 -15.05 -1.07
C TYR A 151 3.73 -14.79 -2.54
N ARG A 152 4.34 -15.78 -3.22
CA ARG A 152 4.64 -15.71 -4.65
C ARG A 152 3.36 -15.59 -5.47
N THR A 153 2.34 -16.40 -5.16
CA THR A 153 1.03 -16.33 -5.84
C THR A 153 0.40 -14.94 -5.67
N PHE A 154 0.37 -14.42 -4.44
CA PHE A 154 -0.09 -13.08 -4.15
C PHE A 154 0.69 -12.01 -4.94
N SER A 155 2.03 -12.10 -4.93
CA SER A 155 2.92 -11.14 -5.58
C SER A 155 2.76 -11.11 -7.10
N LEU A 156 2.59 -12.27 -7.74
CA LEU A 156 2.31 -12.37 -9.17
C LEU A 156 1.01 -11.66 -9.54
N LEU A 157 -0.07 -11.90 -8.79
CA LEU A 157 -1.37 -11.26 -9.02
C LEU A 157 -1.29 -9.74 -8.80
N LYS A 158 -0.56 -9.30 -7.77
CA LYS A 158 -0.33 -7.87 -7.50
C LYS A 158 0.49 -7.20 -8.62
N LEU A 159 1.60 -7.78 -9.04
CA LEU A 159 2.42 -7.24 -10.13
C LEU A 159 1.64 -7.20 -11.44
N ALA A 160 0.84 -8.22 -11.75
CA ALA A 160 -0.04 -8.20 -12.91
C ALA A 160 -1.08 -7.06 -12.84
N SER A 161 -1.61 -6.75 -11.64
CA SER A 161 -2.52 -5.62 -11.46
C SER A 161 -1.84 -4.26 -11.65
N TYR A 162 -0.62 -4.10 -11.14
CA TYR A 162 0.18 -2.88 -11.34
C TYR A 162 0.57 -2.71 -12.81
N ARG A 163 0.91 -3.79 -13.50
CA ARG A 163 1.22 -3.76 -14.93
C ARG A 163 0.03 -3.27 -15.74
N ARG A 164 -1.17 -3.82 -15.51
CA ARG A 164 -2.39 -3.34 -16.18
C ARG A 164 -2.69 -1.87 -15.89
N ALA A 165 -2.56 -1.44 -14.63
CA ALA A 165 -2.76 -0.05 -14.26
C ALA A 165 -1.75 0.89 -14.94
N GLN A 166 -0.49 0.47 -15.05
CA GLN A 166 0.55 1.21 -15.76
C GLN A 166 0.28 1.26 -17.28
N GLU A 167 -0.07 0.14 -17.90
CA GLU A 167 -0.41 0.06 -19.32
C GLU A 167 -1.66 0.89 -19.67
N ALA A 168 -2.58 1.06 -18.72
CA ALA A 168 -3.74 1.95 -18.83
C ALA A 168 -3.42 3.43 -18.56
N GLY A 169 -2.18 3.78 -18.24
CA GLY A 169 -1.74 5.15 -17.99
C GLY A 169 -2.11 5.71 -16.61
N HIS A 170 -2.48 4.86 -15.64
CA HIS A 170 -2.86 5.29 -14.29
C HIS A 170 -1.67 5.48 -13.34
N GLY A 171 -0.43 5.27 -13.80
CA GLY A 171 0.77 5.38 -12.98
C GLY A 171 1.91 4.53 -13.51
N ALA A 172 2.91 4.29 -12.68
CA ALA A 172 4.03 3.43 -13.02
C ALA A 172 4.59 2.70 -11.80
N MET A 173 5.09 1.49 -12.04
CA MET A 173 6.11 0.88 -11.21
C MET A 173 7.47 1.38 -11.68
N LEU A 174 8.32 1.81 -10.74
CA LEU A 174 9.70 2.23 -10.99
C LEU A 174 10.67 1.34 -10.23
N GLY A 175 11.85 1.13 -10.82
CA GLY A 175 12.93 0.36 -10.24
C GLY A 175 14.27 1.08 -10.27
N ALA A 176 15.12 0.74 -9.31
CA ALA A 176 16.55 1.03 -9.30
C ALA A 176 17.31 -0.24 -9.72
N PHE A 177 17.90 -0.24 -10.90
CA PHE A 177 18.56 -1.38 -11.52
C PHE A 177 20.08 -1.24 -11.48
N ASP A 178 20.79 -2.31 -11.17
CA ASP A 178 22.25 -2.35 -11.32
C ASP A 178 22.69 -2.60 -12.77
N ALA A 179 24.00 -2.65 -13.01
CA ALA A 179 24.58 -2.88 -14.34
C ALA A 179 24.25 -4.25 -14.94
N THR A 180 23.81 -5.22 -14.13
CA THR A 180 23.41 -6.56 -14.58
C THR A 180 21.91 -6.66 -14.90
N GLY A 181 21.14 -5.63 -14.55
CA GLY A 181 19.68 -5.60 -14.68
C GLY A 181 18.94 -6.14 -13.46
N ALA A 182 19.62 -6.42 -12.35
CA ALA A 182 18.94 -6.79 -11.10
C ALA A 182 18.29 -5.57 -10.45
N MET A 183 17.05 -5.74 -9.98
CA MET A 183 16.29 -4.68 -9.33
C MET A 183 16.63 -4.62 -7.84
N LEU A 184 17.35 -3.57 -7.43
CA LEU A 184 17.82 -3.40 -6.05
C LEU A 184 16.80 -2.69 -5.15
N SER A 185 15.90 -1.92 -5.74
CA SER A 185 14.80 -1.22 -5.04
C SER A 185 13.66 -0.95 -6.01
N GLY A 186 12.44 -0.94 -5.51
CA GLY A 186 11.22 -0.77 -6.29
C GLY A 186 10.15 -0.01 -5.54
N LEU A 187 9.27 0.66 -6.30
CA LEU A 187 8.03 1.23 -5.80
C LEU A 187 7.06 1.46 -6.96
N GLY A 188 5.77 1.63 -6.64
CA GLY A 188 4.77 2.14 -7.55
C GLY A 188 4.35 3.56 -7.19
N ILE A 189 3.93 4.35 -8.17
CA ILE A 189 3.23 5.61 -7.97
C ILE A 189 2.05 5.70 -8.94
N PHE A 190 0.85 5.87 -8.41
CA PHE A 190 -0.40 5.81 -9.18
C PHE A 190 -1.30 7.00 -8.89
N ASP A 191 -1.97 7.49 -9.92
CA ASP A 191 -2.99 8.54 -9.83
C ASP A 191 -4.17 8.05 -9.00
N ALA A 192 -4.58 8.87 -8.04
CA ALA A 192 -5.77 8.65 -7.22
C ALA A 192 -6.93 9.56 -7.62
N GLY A 193 -6.74 10.43 -8.62
CA GLY A 193 -7.66 11.47 -9.01
C GLY A 193 -7.42 12.78 -8.25
N GLU A 194 -8.06 13.85 -8.72
CA GLU A 194 -8.01 15.19 -8.09
C GLU A 194 -6.60 15.79 -7.96
N GLY A 195 -5.65 15.32 -8.79
CA GLY A 195 -4.24 15.71 -8.74
C GLY A 195 -3.47 15.08 -7.58
N VAL A 196 -3.98 14.00 -7.01
CA VAL A 196 -3.33 13.24 -5.93
C VAL A 196 -2.73 11.96 -6.50
N ALA A 197 -1.48 11.63 -6.15
CA ALA A 197 -0.89 10.32 -6.45
C ALA A 197 -0.41 9.62 -5.19
N ARG A 198 -0.54 8.29 -5.16
CA ARG A 198 -0.16 7.44 -4.03
C ARG A 198 1.00 6.54 -4.39
N TYR A 199 2.01 6.53 -3.54
CA TYR A 199 3.09 5.54 -3.59
C TYR A 199 2.61 4.18 -3.07
N GLN A 200 3.14 3.10 -3.63
CA GLN A 200 2.88 1.74 -3.18
C GLN A 200 4.16 0.91 -3.16
N SER A 201 4.19 -0.08 -2.27
CA SER A 201 5.19 -1.15 -2.26
C SER A 201 6.63 -0.65 -2.36
N VAL A 202 7.00 0.30 -1.49
CA VAL A 202 8.38 0.79 -1.41
C VAL A 202 9.24 -0.31 -0.79
N GLU A 203 10.10 -0.91 -1.61
CA GLU A 203 10.88 -2.09 -1.29
C GLU A 203 12.36 -1.85 -1.63
N THR A 204 13.26 -2.42 -0.84
CA THR A 204 14.71 -2.39 -1.09
C THR A 204 15.29 -3.74 -0.72
N HIS A 205 16.06 -4.31 -1.64
CA HIS A 205 16.73 -5.59 -1.45
C HIS A 205 17.54 -5.56 -0.15
N PRO A 206 17.46 -6.57 0.72
CA PRO A 206 18.12 -6.57 2.03
C PRO A 206 19.62 -6.21 1.97
N GLU A 207 20.34 -6.77 1.00
CA GLU A 207 21.77 -6.54 0.78
C GLU A 207 22.08 -5.18 0.11
N ALA A 208 21.07 -4.49 -0.40
CA ALA A 208 21.21 -3.18 -1.04
C ALA A 208 20.77 -2.01 -0.14
N ARG A 209 20.40 -2.29 1.12
CA ARG A 209 19.99 -1.25 2.09
C ARG A 209 21.13 -0.29 2.41
N SER A 210 20.78 0.88 2.94
CA SER A 210 21.73 1.96 3.28
C SER A 210 22.53 2.52 2.09
N ARG A 211 22.17 2.15 0.85
CA ARG A 211 22.79 2.67 -0.38
C ARG A 211 22.06 3.87 -1.00
N GLY A 212 21.13 4.50 -0.28
CA GLY A 212 20.40 5.68 -0.75
C GLY A 212 19.40 5.41 -1.89
N LEU A 213 19.17 4.13 -2.22
CA LEU A 213 18.32 3.71 -3.33
C LEU A 213 16.86 4.13 -3.13
N ALA A 214 16.25 3.75 -2.01
CA ALA A 214 14.84 4.04 -1.72
C ALA A 214 14.54 5.56 -1.77
N GLY A 215 15.35 6.38 -1.11
CA GLY A 215 15.15 7.85 -1.13
C GLY A 215 15.32 8.44 -2.51
N THR A 216 16.27 7.94 -3.30
CA THR A 216 16.47 8.39 -4.68
C THR A 216 15.26 8.00 -5.53
N LEU A 217 14.79 6.76 -5.40
CA LEU A 217 13.64 6.26 -6.15
C LEU A 217 12.34 6.99 -5.77
N VAL A 218 12.12 7.30 -4.48
CA VAL A 218 10.97 8.10 -4.02
C VAL A 218 10.99 9.48 -4.66
N HIS A 219 12.14 10.15 -4.67
CA HIS A 219 12.29 11.45 -5.31
C HIS A 219 12.03 11.37 -6.82
N THR A 220 12.71 10.44 -7.52
CA THR A 220 12.53 10.22 -8.97
C THR A 220 11.07 9.95 -9.34
N ALA A 221 10.37 9.12 -8.59
CA ALA A 221 8.98 8.80 -8.84
C ALA A 221 8.04 9.99 -8.60
N GLY A 222 8.35 10.83 -7.61
CA GLY A 222 7.58 12.06 -7.34
C GLY A 222 7.68 13.06 -8.48
N ASP A 223 8.89 13.23 -9.04
CA ASP A 223 9.10 14.05 -10.23
C ASP A 223 8.42 13.46 -11.46
N TRP A 224 8.53 12.13 -11.66
CA TRP A 224 7.84 11.43 -12.73
C TRP A 224 6.32 11.64 -12.66
N ALA A 225 5.71 11.48 -11.48
CA ALA A 225 4.27 11.65 -11.30
C ALA A 225 3.81 13.10 -11.56
N ARG A 226 4.59 14.09 -11.15
CA ARG A 226 4.29 15.49 -11.48
C ARG A 226 4.30 15.74 -12.98
N GLU A 227 5.31 15.23 -13.68
CA GLU A 227 5.48 15.41 -15.12
C GLU A 227 4.43 14.65 -15.94
N HIS A 228 4.13 13.40 -15.57
CA HIS A 228 3.34 12.49 -16.40
C HIS A 228 1.87 12.38 -15.96
N LEU A 229 1.57 12.61 -14.67
CA LEU A 229 0.20 12.53 -14.13
C LEU A 229 -0.36 13.91 -13.75
N GLY A 230 0.46 14.98 -13.81
CA GLY A 230 0.03 16.33 -13.42
C GLY A 230 -0.31 16.46 -11.93
N THR A 231 0.31 15.65 -11.08
CA THR A 231 0.00 15.58 -9.66
C THR A 231 0.48 16.83 -8.92
N ARG A 232 -0.32 17.24 -7.92
CA ARG A 232 -0.05 18.35 -7.01
C ARG A 232 0.16 17.88 -5.58
N THR A 233 -0.30 16.67 -5.26
CA THR A 233 -0.16 16.08 -3.93
C THR A 233 0.30 14.64 -4.06
N LEU A 234 1.39 14.33 -3.35
CA LEU A 234 1.98 13.02 -3.23
C LEU A 234 1.60 12.44 -1.88
N VAL A 235 1.20 11.17 -1.84
CA VAL A 235 0.75 10.48 -0.62
C VAL A 235 1.55 9.19 -0.43
N ILE A 236 2.12 9.03 0.75
CA ILE A 236 2.69 7.78 1.24
C ILE A 236 1.91 7.38 2.48
N VAL A 237 1.52 6.11 2.56
CA VAL A 237 1.03 5.53 3.81
C VAL A 237 2.05 4.50 4.26
N ALA A 238 2.51 4.65 5.49
CA ALA A 238 3.55 3.80 6.05
C ALA A 238 3.29 3.51 7.51
N ASP A 239 3.63 2.29 7.92
CA ASP A 239 3.70 1.91 9.32
C ASP A 239 4.71 2.83 10.04
N PRO A 240 4.30 3.54 11.12
CA PRO A 240 5.19 4.44 11.86
C PRO A 240 6.35 3.72 12.55
N GLU A 241 6.21 2.43 12.86
CA GLU A 241 7.26 1.63 13.47
C GLU A 241 8.31 1.18 12.42
N TYR A 242 7.95 1.22 11.14
CA TYR A 242 8.86 0.93 10.05
C TYR A 242 9.85 2.07 9.81
N HIS A 243 11.14 1.74 9.65
CA HIS A 243 12.24 2.71 9.53
C HIS A 243 12.16 3.68 8.35
N ALA A 244 11.18 3.54 7.45
CA ALA A 244 11.03 4.38 6.27
C ALA A 244 10.43 5.77 6.55
N GLN A 245 9.76 6.02 7.69
CA GLN A 245 9.16 7.35 7.92
C GLN A 245 10.20 8.49 7.86
N ARG A 246 11.34 8.34 8.55
CA ARG A 246 12.44 9.32 8.51
C ARG A 246 13.00 9.52 7.11
N LEU A 247 12.99 8.48 6.28
CA LEU A 247 13.41 8.58 4.88
C LEU A 247 12.47 9.50 4.11
N TYR A 248 11.16 9.31 4.25
CA TYR A 248 10.16 10.12 3.56
C TYR A 248 10.20 11.58 4.03
N GLU A 249 10.32 11.81 5.34
CA GLU A 249 10.49 13.16 5.89
C GLU A 249 11.73 13.85 5.34
N SER A 250 12.83 13.11 5.19
CA SER A 250 14.09 13.66 4.63
C SER A 250 13.98 14.11 3.17
N VAL A 251 12.98 13.63 2.43
CA VAL A 251 12.72 14.02 1.03
C VAL A 251 11.49 14.92 0.88
N GLY A 252 10.99 15.50 1.98
CA GLY A 252 9.97 16.54 1.95
C GLY A 252 8.54 16.11 2.25
N PHE A 253 8.32 14.89 2.75
CA PHE A 253 7.01 14.50 3.26
C PHE A 253 6.79 14.98 4.70
N ALA A 254 5.54 15.27 5.05
CA ALA A 254 5.12 15.56 6.41
C ALA A 254 3.87 14.74 6.76
N LYS A 255 3.75 14.33 8.03
CA LYS A 255 2.57 13.60 8.52
C LYS A 255 1.35 14.53 8.59
N THR A 256 0.24 14.10 8.02
CA THR A 256 -1.02 14.86 7.96
C THR A 256 -2.22 14.13 8.52
N GLU A 257 -2.26 12.80 8.43
CA GLU A 257 -3.34 11.99 8.99
C GLU A 257 -2.79 10.72 9.65
N THR A 258 -3.67 9.96 10.30
CA THR A 258 -3.40 8.58 10.72
C THR A 258 -4.49 7.69 10.18
N GLN A 259 -4.12 6.72 9.34
CA GLN A 259 -5.06 5.71 8.84
C GLN A 259 -5.28 4.66 9.93
N VAL A 260 -6.54 4.37 10.25
CA VAL A 260 -6.90 3.35 11.24
C VAL A 260 -7.51 2.15 10.54
N GLY A 261 -6.94 0.98 10.81
CA GLY A 261 -7.39 -0.30 10.31
C GLY A 261 -7.53 -1.33 11.42
N PHE A 262 -8.42 -2.29 11.22
CA PHE A 262 -8.54 -3.48 12.06
C PHE A 262 -8.32 -4.69 11.19
N GLN A 263 -7.44 -5.59 11.60
CA GLN A 263 -7.24 -6.85 10.90
C GLN A 263 -7.20 -8.02 11.88
N LYS A 264 -7.79 -9.13 11.48
CA LYS A 264 -7.64 -10.41 12.14
C LYS A 264 -7.19 -11.43 11.11
N ARG A 265 -6.02 -12.02 11.37
CA ARG A 265 -5.45 -13.08 10.53
C ARG A 265 -6.34 -14.33 10.64
N PRO A 266 -6.38 -15.19 9.61
CA PRO A 266 -6.89 -16.55 9.78
C PRO A 266 -6.26 -17.20 11.01
N ALA A 267 -7.03 -18.04 11.71
CA ALA A 267 -6.43 -18.92 12.71
C ALA A 267 -5.33 -19.76 12.04
N ALA A 268 -4.20 -19.95 12.73
CA ALA A 268 -3.27 -20.99 12.33
C ALA A 268 -3.99 -22.33 12.47
N ASP A 269 -3.97 -23.13 11.40
CA ASP A 269 -4.47 -24.51 11.43
C ASP A 269 -3.60 -25.37 12.37
#